data_AF-W3VBX6-F1
#
_entry.id   AF-W3VBX6-F1
#
_cell.length_a   1.000
_cell.length_b   1.000
_cell.length_c   1.000
_cell.angle_alpha   90.00
_cell.angle_beta   90.00
_cell.angle_gamma   90.00
#
_symmetry.space_group_name_H-M   'P 1'
#
loop_
_entity.id
_entity.type
_entity.pdbx_description
1 polymer ?
#
loop_
_entity_poly.entity_id
_entity_poly.type
_entity_poly.pdbx_seq_one_letter_code
_entity_poly.pdbx_strand_id
1 'polypeptide(L)'
;MASVTHIRKVINDTPRKIYIVEGQNNGRTHIINANSVLITNIKVPWIGNQEESNKAIRITIVGEPSTAIIWVFQDYWNPPHKDQMKYYKGEDFSYANAKNIEGPSSGGGNKTLRFYIDNNQILKFKII
;
A
#
# COMPACT_ATOMS: atom_id res chain seq x y z
N MET A 1 15.27 -10.41 13.44
CA MET A 1 13.91 -11.00 13.44
C MET A 1 13.06 -10.19 12.48
N ALA A 2 12.29 -10.86 11.62
CA ALA A 2 11.36 -10.19 10.71
C ALA A 2 10.19 -9.60 11.51
N SER A 3 9.86 -8.34 11.30
CA SER A 3 8.73 -7.65 11.94
C SER A 3 7.63 -7.39 10.93
N VAL A 4 6.40 -7.80 11.25
CA VAL A 4 5.23 -7.59 10.39
C VAL A 4 4.81 -6.13 10.45
N THR A 5 4.60 -5.51 9.28
CA THR A 5 4.04 -4.17 9.19
C THR A 5 2.53 -4.20 9.33
N HIS A 6 2.00 -3.25 10.11
CA HIS A 6 0.58 -2.98 10.22
C HIS A 6 0.31 -1.52 9.86
N ILE A 7 -0.54 -1.28 8.87
CA ILE A 7 -1.06 0.07 8.61
C ILE A 7 -2.15 0.33 9.64
N ARG A 8 -1.87 1.19 10.61
CA ARG A 8 -2.78 1.53 11.73
C ARG A 8 -3.66 2.73 11.43
N LYS A 9 -3.20 3.57 10.51
CA LYS A 9 -3.86 4.81 10.13
C LYS A 9 -3.68 5.03 8.64
N VAL A 10 -4.76 5.39 7.98
CA VAL A 10 -4.74 5.88 6.60
C VAL A 10 -5.28 7.30 6.62
N ILE A 11 -4.53 8.22 6.01
CA ILE A 11 -4.91 9.62 5.84
C ILE A 11 -5.16 9.82 4.36
N ASN A 12 -6.33 10.32 4.00
CA ASN A 12 -6.68 10.67 2.64
C ASN A 12 -6.89 12.17 2.54
N ASP A 13 -5.85 12.90 2.15
CA ASP A 13 -5.91 14.34 1.88
C ASP A 13 -6.26 14.65 0.42
N THR A 14 -6.89 13.69 -0.27
CA THR A 14 -7.35 13.86 -1.64
C THR A 14 -8.86 14.06 -1.66
N PRO A 15 -9.40 14.76 -2.68
CA PRO A 15 -10.85 14.91 -2.86
C PRO A 15 -11.54 13.63 -3.37
N ARG A 16 -10.83 12.49 -3.41
CA ARG A 16 -11.30 11.23 -4.00
C ARG A 16 -11.45 10.16 -2.94
N LYS A 17 -12.46 9.30 -3.11
CA LYS A 17 -12.62 8.11 -2.27
C LYS A 17 -11.59 7.05 -2.67
N ILE A 18 -11.06 6.34 -1.69
CA ILE A 18 -10.06 5.28 -1.89
C ILE A 18 -10.59 3.98 -1.29
N TYR A 19 -10.40 2.88 -2.02
CA TYR A 19 -10.67 1.53 -1.56
C TYR A 19 -9.36 0.79 -1.34
N ILE A 20 -9.25 0.08 -0.22
CA ILE A 20 -8.10 -0.75 0.13
C ILE A 20 -8.60 -2.16 0.35
N VAL A 21 -8.16 -3.10 -0.48
CA VAL A 21 -8.59 -4.50 -0.49
C VAL A 21 -7.44 -5.40 -0.05
N GLU A 22 -7.62 -6.12 1.05
CA GLU A 22 -6.65 -7.07 1.59
C GLU A 22 -6.75 -8.42 0.86
N GLY A 23 -5.83 -8.70 -0.08
CA GLY A 23 -5.81 -9.97 -0.80
C GLY A 23 -5.69 -11.19 0.13
N GLN A 24 -4.74 -11.15 1.07
CA GLN A 24 -4.49 -12.23 2.02
C GLN A 24 -5.63 -12.47 3.04
N ASN A 25 -6.54 -11.50 3.22
CA ASN A 25 -7.62 -11.56 4.21
C ASN A 25 -9.00 -11.72 3.54
N ASN A 26 -9.10 -12.67 2.61
CA ASN A 26 -10.32 -12.97 1.84
C ASN A 26 -10.96 -11.75 1.16
N GLY A 27 -10.14 -10.79 0.71
CA GLY A 27 -10.65 -9.58 0.04
C GLY A 27 -11.33 -8.59 0.97
N ARG A 28 -11.05 -8.63 2.29
CA ARG A 28 -11.56 -7.62 3.23
C ARG A 28 -11.27 -6.22 2.69
N THR A 29 -12.31 -5.41 2.58
CA THR A 29 -12.26 -4.10 1.94
C THR A 29 -12.45 -2.99 2.98
N HIS A 30 -11.60 -1.97 2.89
CA HIS A 30 -11.69 -0.75 3.67
C HIS A 30 -11.96 0.42 2.72
N ILE A 31 -12.85 1.31 3.14
CA ILE A 31 -13.23 2.49 2.37
C ILE A 31 -12.80 3.71 3.17
N ILE A 32 -12.08 4.62 2.53
CA ILE A 32 -11.75 5.92 3.10
C ILE A 32 -12.31 7.02 2.19
N ASN A 33 -13.15 7.87 2.76
CA ASN A 33 -13.77 8.98 2.06
C ASN A 33 -12.74 10.07 1.76
N ALA A 34 -13.10 10.97 0.84
CA ALA A 34 -12.29 12.16 0.56
C ALA A 34 -12.03 12.98 1.83
N ASN A 35 -10.83 13.56 1.95
CA ASN A 35 -10.43 14.45 3.04
C ASN A 35 -10.74 13.87 4.44
N SER A 36 -10.44 12.60 4.65
CA SER A 36 -10.78 11.89 5.88
C SER A 36 -9.64 11.00 6.37
N VAL A 37 -9.80 10.50 7.59
CA VAL A 37 -8.85 9.61 8.25
C VAL A 37 -9.55 8.32 8.62
N LEU A 38 -8.91 7.19 8.33
CA LEU A 38 -9.33 5.87 8.74
C LEU A 38 -8.36 5.31 9.77
N ILE A 39 -8.87 4.94 10.94
CA ILE A 39 -8.14 4.13 11.92
C ILE A 39 -8.43 2.67 11.61
N THR A 40 -7.40 1.86 11.47
CA THR A 40 -7.53 0.47 11.00
C THR A 40 -6.42 -0.42 11.56
N ASN A 41 -6.42 -1.68 11.17
CA ASN A 41 -5.36 -2.64 11.47
C ASN A 41 -5.15 -3.55 10.26
N ILE A 42 -4.58 -2.99 9.20
CA ILE A 42 -4.32 -3.72 7.95
C ILE A 42 -2.94 -4.35 8.07
N LYS A 43 -2.89 -5.67 8.05
CA LYS A 43 -1.62 -6.40 8.04
C LYS A 43 -1.05 -6.38 6.63
N VAL A 44 0.17 -5.87 6.48
CA VAL A 44 0.84 -5.86 5.18
C VAL A 44 1.36 -7.28 4.90
N PRO A 45 0.96 -7.91 3.78
CA PRO A 45 1.33 -9.28 3.47
C PRO A 45 2.82 -9.38 3.12
N TRP A 46 3.44 -10.48 3.51
CA TRP A 46 4.76 -10.85 3.00
C TRP A 46 4.60 -11.45 1.60
N ILE A 47 5.37 -10.92 0.65
CA ILE A 47 5.46 -11.44 -0.72
C ILE A 47 6.94 -11.56 -1.07
N GLY A 48 7.36 -12.75 -1.50
CA GLY A 48 8.73 -13.02 -1.91
C GLY A 48 8.90 -13.28 -3.41
N ASN A 49 7.82 -13.44 -4.16
CA ASN A 49 7.85 -13.67 -5.59
C ASN A 49 6.56 -13.22 -6.32
N GLN A 50 6.54 -13.40 -7.64
CA GLN A 50 5.44 -13.00 -8.52
C GLN A 50 4.15 -13.81 -8.33
N GLU A 51 4.24 -15.08 -7.93
CA GLU A 51 3.10 -16.01 -7.82
C GLU A 51 2.23 -15.75 -6.58
N GLU A 52 2.75 -14.98 -5.62
CA GLU A 52 2.05 -14.62 -4.38
C GLU A 52 1.19 -13.34 -4.50
N SER A 53 0.90 -12.90 -5.73
CA SER A 53 0.16 -11.66 -6.03
C SER A 53 -1.22 -11.60 -5.37
N ASN A 54 -1.86 -12.76 -5.16
CA ASN A 54 -3.15 -12.89 -4.50
C ASN A 54 -3.15 -12.39 -3.05
N LYS A 55 -1.98 -12.32 -2.40
CA LYS A 55 -1.84 -11.81 -1.02
C LYS A 55 -1.85 -10.30 -0.95
N ALA A 56 -1.39 -9.63 -2.01
CA ALA A 56 -1.11 -8.20 -2.03
C ALA A 56 -2.33 -7.36 -1.63
N ILE A 57 -2.06 -6.22 -1.01
CA ILE A 57 -3.07 -5.19 -0.79
C ILE A 57 -3.28 -4.47 -2.12
N ARG A 58 -4.51 -4.39 -2.59
CA ARG A 58 -4.89 -3.61 -3.78
C ARG A 58 -5.54 -2.31 -3.34
N ILE A 59 -5.06 -1.20 -3.88
CA ILE A 59 -5.59 0.13 -3.60
C ILE A 59 -6.11 0.72 -4.90
N THR A 60 -7.39 1.09 -4.92
CA THR A 60 -8.05 1.77 -6.04
C THR A 60 -8.57 3.13 -5.60
N ILE A 61 -8.53 4.09 -6.50
CA ILE A 61 -8.92 5.47 -6.25
C ILE A 61 -10.02 5.83 -7.24
N VAL A 62 -11.14 6.35 -6.75
CA VAL A 62 -12.28 6.70 -7.61
C VAL A 62 -11.85 7.71 -8.66
N GLY A 63 -12.18 7.42 -9.92
CA GLY A 63 -11.86 8.27 -11.07
C GLY A 63 -10.46 8.05 -11.67
N GLU A 64 -9.65 7.17 -11.09
CA GLU A 64 -8.39 6.72 -11.71
C GLU A 64 -8.62 5.48 -12.60
N PRO A 65 -7.85 5.32 -13.69
CA PRO A 65 -7.92 4.13 -14.56
C PRO A 65 -7.39 2.86 -13.86
N SER A 66 -7.67 1.68 -14.42
CA SER A 66 -7.15 0.40 -13.91
C SER A 66 -5.61 0.35 -13.88
N THR A 67 -4.96 1.03 -14.82
CA THR A 67 -3.49 1.18 -14.87
C THR A 67 -2.92 1.95 -13.67
N ALA A 68 -3.78 2.56 -12.84
CA ALA A 68 -3.41 3.24 -11.62
C ALA A 68 -3.68 2.44 -10.33
N ILE A 69 -4.09 1.17 -10.41
CA ILE A 69 -4.14 0.27 -9.26
C ILE A 69 -2.77 0.24 -8.59
N ILE A 70 -2.75 0.42 -7.27
CA ILE A 70 -1.52 0.34 -6.47
C ILE A 70 -1.56 -0.98 -5.70
N TRP A 71 -0.56 -1.81 -5.94
CA TRP A 71 -0.32 -3.06 -5.26
C TRP A 71 0.70 -2.82 -4.14
N VAL A 72 0.36 -3.15 -2.89
CA VAL A 72 1.22 -2.92 -1.71
C VAL A 72 1.51 -4.24 -1.00
N PHE A 73 2.77 -4.43 -0.63
CA PHE A 73 3.24 -5.61 0.10
C PHE A 73 4.51 -5.32 0.90
N GLN A 74 4.92 -6.27 1.72
CA GLN A 74 6.16 -6.25 2.44
C GLN A 74 7.11 -7.30 1.84
N ASP A 75 8.34 -6.89 1.56
CA ASP A 75 9.38 -7.72 0.97
C ASP A 75 10.42 -8.08 2.03
N TYR A 76 10.61 -9.38 2.23
CA TYR A 76 11.58 -9.90 3.21
C TYR A 76 12.99 -9.99 2.63
N TRP A 77 13.10 -10.17 1.32
CA TRP A 77 14.33 -10.54 0.63
C TRP A 77 15.06 -9.33 0.06
N ASN A 78 14.34 -8.26 -0.26
CA ASN A 78 14.93 -7.13 -0.96
C ASN A 78 14.46 -5.77 -0.42
N PRO A 79 15.30 -5.05 0.34
CA PRO A 79 16.58 -5.48 0.90
C PRO A 79 16.40 -6.52 2.02
N PRO A 80 17.31 -7.50 2.15
CA PRO A 80 17.14 -8.61 3.09
C PRO A 80 17.08 -8.11 4.53
N HIS A 81 16.14 -8.65 5.30
CA HIS A 81 15.93 -8.34 6.73
C HIS A 81 15.57 -6.88 7.04
N LYS A 82 15.09 -6.12 6.04
CA LYS A 82 14.68 -4.72 6.24
C LYS A 82 13.18 -4.54 6.38
N ASP A 83 12.39 -5.60 6.25
CA ASP A 83 10.94 -5.55 6.44
C ASP A 83 10.32 -4.44 5.56
N GLN A 84 10.77 -4.36 4.30
CA GLN A 84 10.57 -3.20 3.44
C GLN A 84 9.18 -3.23 2.80
N MET A 85 8.38 -2.18 3.02
CA MET A 85 7.15 -2.01 2.24
C MET A 85 7.48 -1.57 0.81
N LYS A 86 6.89 -2.27 -0.14
CA LYS A 86 7.00 -2.00 -1.56
C LYS A 86 5.65 -1.78 -2.19
N TYR A 87 5.68 -1.18 -3.37
CA TYR A 87 4.52 -1.05 -4.21
C TYR A 87 4.83 -1.23 -5.70
N TYR A 88 3.82 -1.62 -6.45
CA TYR A 88 3.79 -1.52 -7.90
C TYR A 88 2.52 -0.79 -8.32
N LYS A 89 2.60 0.07 -9.35
CA LYS A 89 1.43 0.75 -9.93
C LYS A 89 1.20 0.21 -11.34
N GLY A 90 0.05 -0.39 -11.57
CA GLY A 90 -0.31 -1.03 -12.84
C GLY A 90 -1.54 -1.91 -12.69
N GLU A 91 -2.14 -2.29 -13.83
CA GLU A 91 -3.35 -3.11 -13.87
C GLU A 91 -3.12 -4.49 -13.24
N ASP A 92 -2.00 -5.13 -13.59
CA ASP A 92 -1.56 -6.40 -13.02
C ASP A 92 -0.44 -6.21 -11.99
N PHE A 93 -0.30 -7.16 -11.06
CA PHE A 93 0.79 -7.14 -10.10
C PHE A 93 2.15 -7.38 -10.78
N SER A 94 3.19 -6.67 -10.35
CA SER A 94 4.57 -6.96 -10.75
C SER A 94 5.53 -6.87 -9.56
N TYR A 95 6.10 -8.01 -9.16
CA TYR A 95 7.10 -8.08 -8.10
C TYR A 95 8.44 -7.47 -8.52
N ALA A 96 8.91 -7.83 -9.73
CA ALA A 96 10.22 -7.39 -10.24
C ALA A 96 10.29 -5.87 -10.43
N ASN A 97 9.19 -5.24 -10.80
CA ASN A 97 9.11 -3.79 -11.02
C ASN A 97 8.65 -3.01 -9.78
N ALA A 98 8.48 -3.68 -8.64
CA ALA A 98 8.05 -3.02 -7.42
C ALA A 98 9.14 -2.11 -6.86
N LYS A 99 8.72 -0.95 -6.37
CA LYS A 99 9.56 0.10 -5.80
C LYS A 99 9.30 0.22 -4.31
N ASN A 100 10.28 0.76 -3.57
CA ASN A 100 10.07 1.08 -2.16
C ASN A 100 9.04 2.21 -2.03
N ILE A 101 8.12 2.08 -1.07
CA ILE A 101 7.21 3.19 -0.74
C ILE A 101 8.04 4.32 -0.11
N GLU A 102 7.75 5.57 -0.49
CA GLU A 102 8.40 6.74 0.10
C GLU A 102 8.14 6.86 1.62
N GLY A 103 9.08 7.47 2.34
CA GLY A 103 9.03 7.63 3.80
C GLY A 103 9.66 6.48 4.60
N PRO A 104 9.41 6.37 5.92
CA PRO A 104 10.01 5.34 6.79
C PRO A 104 9.32 3.98 6.63
N SER A 105 9.43 3.42 5.41
CA SER A 105 8.73 2.22 4.94
C SER A 105 9.41 0.89 5.30
N SER A 106 10.55 0.91 6.01
CA SER A 106 11.28 -0.27 6.51
C SER A 106 11.09 -0.50 8.01
N GLY A 107 11.61 -1.62 8.51
CA GLY A 107 11.70 -1.96 9.94
C GLY A 107 10.41 -2.52 10.57
N GLY A 108 9.41 -2.86 9.76
CA GLY A 108 8.15 -3.43 10.24
C GLY A 108 7.36 -2.50 11.16
N GLY A 109 6.44 -3.06 11.94
CA GLY A 109 5.70 -2.36 12.99
C GLY A 109 4.53 -1.51 12.48
N ASN A 110 4.09 -0.57 13.30
CA ASN A 110 2.92 0.26 12.99
C ASN A 110 3.30 1.42 12.05
N LYS A 111 2.56 1.59 10.97
CA LYS A 111 2.77 2.66 9.97
C LYS A 111 1.50 3.46 9.74
N THR A 112 1.70 4.71 9.32
CA THR A 112 0.63 5.57 8.79
C THR A 112 0.83 5.73 7.29
N LEU A 113 -0.21 5.41 6.50
CA LEU A 113 -0.22 5.61 5.05
C LEU A 113 -0.95 6.91 4.73
N ARG A 114 -0.33 7.81 3.98
CA ARG A 114 -0.94 9.08 3.57
C ARG A 114 -1.07 9.16 2.06
N PHE A 115 -2.25 9.51 1.58
CA PHE A 115 -2.53 9.90 0.19
C PHE A 115 -2.68 11.41 0.12
N TYR A 116 -2.09 12.04 -0.89
CA TYR A 116 -2.11 13.49 -1.09
C TYR A 116 -1.94 13.84 -2.56
N ILE A 117 -2.28 15.07 -2.93
CA ILE A 117 -1.97 15.64 -4.24
C ILE A 117 -0.74 16.54 -4.05
N ASP A 118 0.30 16.33 -4.86
CA ASP A 118 1.49 17.18 -4.82
C ASP A 118 1.30 18.50 -5.58
N ASN A 119 2.31 19.36 -5.56
CA ASN A 119 2.25 20.68 -6.20
C ASN A 119 2.03 20.58 -7.72
N ASN A 120 2.36 19.45 -8.34
CA ASN A 120 2.18 19.20 -9.77
C ASN A 120 0.80 18.60 -10.08
N GLN A 121 -0.13 18.61 -9.12
CA GLN A 121 -1.46 18.01 -9.22
C GLN A 121 -1.44 16.50 -9.44
N ILE A 122 -0.35 15.82 -9.03
CA ILE A 122 -0.22 14.37 -9.14
C ILE A 122 -0.60 13.74 -7.81
N LEU A 123 -1.47 12.73 -7.85
CA LEU A 123 -1.79 11.93 -6.68
C LEU A 123 -0.57 11.07 -6.30
N LYS A 124 -0.13 11.25 -5.06
CA LYS A 124 1.01 10.57 -4.43
C LYS A 124 0.57 9.88 -3.14
N PHE A 125 1.40 8.97 -2.67
CA PHE A 125 1.25 8.37 -1.36
C PHE A 125 2.60 8.06 -0.75
N LYS A 126 2.64 8.05 0.59
CA LYS A 126 3.85 7.74 1.35
C LYS A 126 3.54 7.24 2.74
N ILE A 127 4.54 6.63 3.37
CA ILE A 127 4.54 6.38 4.81
C ILE A 127 4.99 7.66 5.54
N ILE A 128 4.37 7.93 6.70
CA ILE A 128 4.78 8.98 7.63
C ILE A 128 4.90 8.45 9.05
#